data_AF-A0A8S3WZX4-F1
#
_entry.id   AF-A0A8S3WZX4-F1
#
_cell.length_a   1.000
_cell.length_b   1.000
_cell.length_c   1.000
_cell.angle_alpha   90.00
_cell.angle_beta   90.00
_cell.angle_gamma   90.00
#
_symmetry.space_group_name_H-M   'P 1'
#
loop_
_entity.id
_entity.type
_entity.pdbx_description
1 polymer ?
#
loop_
_entity_poly.entity_id
_entity_poly.type
_entity_poly.pdbx_seq_one_letter_code
_entity_poly.pdbx_strand_id
1 'polypeptide(L)'
;MRSTLEKAIVETRSTPRENRPQLPRLALSKRNRAVVRALNPMLVTYLEAIRDLCETDSILFGATLAVCRIIGAKLSTARRANGQSSAIPAWRIRTEERIAKARALIGRLIRFRSGNTRPRIVRTVRMAFAGTNVSLSQPDIMQKLTERIDDLKQRIAA
;
A
#
# COMPACT_ATOMS: atom_id res chain seq x y z
N MET A 1 -5.51 -18.33 17.59
CA MET A 1 -5.53 -17.21 16.62
C MET A 1 -4.18 -17.00 15.96
N ARG A 2 -3.10 -16.74 16.71
CA ARG A 2 -1.73 -16.58 16.15
C ARG A 2 -1.28 -17.75 15.26
N SER A 3 -1.36 -18.98 15.76
CA SER A 3 -1.05 -20.18 14.96
C SER A 3 -1.91 -20.31 13.68
N THR A 4 -3.18 -19.91 13.74
CA THR A 4 -4.08 -19.93 12.58
C THR A 4 -3.66 -18.90 11.53
N LEU A 5 -3.22 -17.73 11.98
CA LEU A 5 -2.69 -16.66 11.13
C LEU A 5 -1.40 -17.09 10.45
N GLU A 6 -0.43 -17.62 11.20
CA GLU A 6 0.85 -18.12 10.67
C GLU A 6 0.63 -19.18 9.59
N LYS A 7 -0.19 -20.20 9.89
CA LYS A 7 -0.52 -21.26 8.92
C LYS A 7 -1.14 -20.70 7.65
N ALA A 8 -2.07 -19.75 7.78
CA ALA A 8 -2.73 -19.15 6.62
C ALA A 8 -1.77 -18.28 5.79
N ILE A 9 -0.85 -17.55 6.42
CA ILE A 9 0.18 -16.76 5.71
C ILE A 9 1.14 -17.68 4.96
N VAL A 10 1.65 -18.73 5.60
CA VAL A 10 2.56 -19.70 4.97
C VAL A 10 1.90 -20.37 3.77
N GLU A 11 0.67 -20.87 3.94
CA GLU A 11 -0.12 -21.48 2.86
C GLU A 11 -0.33 -20.51 1.68
N THR A 12 -0.65 -19.24 1.97
CA THR A 12 -0.89 -18.23 0.93
C THR A 12 0.38 -17.85 0.16
N ARG A 13 1.55 -17.89 0.82
CA ARG A 13 2.86 -17.66 0.17
C ARG A 13 3.21 -18.80 -0.78
N SER A 14 2.91 -20.03 -0.41
CA SER A 14 3.18 -21.22 -1.24
C SER A 14 2.15 -21.44 -2.36
N THR A 15 1.00 -20.77 -2.30
CA THR A 15 -0.10 -20.95 -3.25
C THR A 15 -0.15 -19.81 -4.29
N PRO A 16 -0.02 -20.12 -5.60
CA PRO A 16 -0.23 -19.14 -6.66
C PRO A 16 -1.60 -18.46 -6.54
N ARG A 17 -1.69 -17.20 -6.98
CA ARG A 17 -2.91 -16.39 -6.80
C ARG A 17 -4.14 -17.04 -7.42
N GLU A 18 -3.97 -17.70 -8.57
CA GLU A 18 -5.03 -18.36 -9.32
C GLU A 18 -5.64 -19.56 -8.57
N ASN A 19 -4.88 -20.12 -7.64
CA ASN A 19 -5.25 -21.32 -6.88
C ASN A 19 -5.75 -21.00 -5.46
N ARG A 20 -5.81 -19.72 -5.08
CA ARG A 20 -6.27 -19.30 -3.75
C ARG A 20 -7.79 -19.51 -3.61
N PRO A 21 -8.29 -19.96 -2.45
CA PRO A 21 -9.71 -20.16 -2.22
C PRO A 21 -10.48 -18.84 -2.25
N GLN A 22 -11.76 -18.88 -2.62
CA GLN A 22 -12.58 -17.66 -2.55
C GLN A 22 -12.96 -17.35 -1.11
N LEU A 23 -12.69 -16.11 -0.71
CA LEU A 23 -13.06 -15.59 0.60
C LEU A 23 -14.50 -15.06 0.56
N PRO A 24 -15.39 -15.53 1.45
CA PRO A 24 -16.76 -15.05 1.52
C PRO A 24 -16.80 -13.60 2.03
N ARG A 25 -17.84 -12.85 1.63
CA ARG A 25 -18.12 -11.54 2.23
C ARG A 25 -18.61 -11.77 3.65
N LEU A 26 -17.86 -11.29 4.64
CA LEU A 26 -18.21 -11.40 6.05
C LEU A 26 -19.17 -10.28 6.45
N ALA A 27 -20.23 -10.62 7.17
CA ALA A 27 -21.11 -9.63 7.80
C ALA A 27 -20.36 -8.86 8.91
N LEU A 28 -20.65 -7.57 9.08
CA LEU A 28 -20.01 -6.69 10.07
C LEU A 28 -20.60 -6.85 11.50
N SER A 29 -20.80 -8.11 11.92
CA SER A 29 -21.27 -8.42 13.28
C SER A 29 -20.25 -7.98 14.35
N LYS A 30 -20.71 -7.79 15.60
CA LYS A 30 -19.82 -7.45 16.73
C LYS A 30 -18.72 -8.53 16.90
N ARG A 31 -19.08 -9.80 16.77
CA ARG A 31 -18.17 -10.95 16.84
C ARG A 31 -17.09 -10.90 15.76
N ASN A 32 -17.48 -10.68 14.50
CA ASN A 32 -16.54 -10.65 13.39
C ASN A 32 -15.57 -9.46 13.52
N ARG A 33 -16.08 -8.30 13.95
CA ARG A 33 -15.25 -7.13 14.25
C ARG A 33 -14.25 -7.38 15.39
N ALA A 34 -14.65 -8.11 16.43
CA ALA A 34 -13.75 -8.47 17.54
C ALA A 34 -12.59 -9.36 17.06
N VAL A 35 -12.87 -10.35 16.19
CA VAL A 35 -11.85 -11.21 15.60
C VAL A 35 -10.85 -10.41 14.75
N VAL A 36 -11.34 -9.51 13.90
CA VAL A 36 -10.48 -8.64 13.09
C VAL A 36 -9.63 -7.73 13.97
N ARG A 37 -10.23 -7.10 14.99
CA ARG A 37 -9.49 -6.23 15.93
C ARG A 37 -8.42 -6.98 16.70
N ALA A 38 -8.66 -8.23 17.08
CA ALA A 38 -7.67 -9.06 17.78
C ALA A 38 -6.52 -9.50 16.86
N LEU A 39 -6.77 -9.69 15.55
CA LEU A 39 -5.74 -10.06 14.58
C LEU A 39 -4.91 -8.89 14.08
N ASN A 40 -5.50 -7.70 13.92
CA ASN A 40 -4.82 -6.54 13.34
C ASN A 40 -3.45 -6.21 13.99
N PRO A 41 -3.32 -6.16 15.33
CA PRO A 41 -2.03 -5.90 15.97
C PRO A 41 -0.97 -6.96 15.64
N MET A 42 -1.39 -8.22 15.42
CA MET A 42 -0.48 -9.30 15.04
C MET A 42 -0.01 -9.17 13.60
N LEU A 43 -0.77 -8.50 12.72
CA LEU A 43 -0.35 -8.29 11.33
C LEU A 43 0.80 -7.30 11.21
N VAL A 44 0.90 -6.34 12.13
CA VAL A 44 1.93 -5.31 12.11
C VAL A 44 3.33 -5.94 12.06
N THR A 45 3.58 -6.95 12.89
CA THR A 45 4.88 -7.65 12.93
C THR A 45 5.24 -8.36 11.63
N TYR A 46 4.24 -8.83 10.86
CA TYR A 46 4.50 -9.46 9.57
C TYR A 46 4.72 -8.42 8.47
N LEU A 47 4.09 -7.24 8.58
CA LEU A 47 4.19 -6.17 7.58
C LEU A 47 5.47 -5.35 7.71
N GLU A 48 6.02 -5.19 8.92
CA GLU A 48 7.25 -4.42 9.17
C GLU A 48 8.47 -4.92 8.39
N ALA A 49 8.53 -6.22 8.10
CA ALA A 49 9.65 -6.83 7.39
C ALA A 49 9.52 -6.79 5.84
N ILE A 50 8.37 -6.37 5.32
CA ILE A 50 8.05 -6.48 3.89
C ILE A 50 8.43 -5.22 3.14
N ARG A 51 9.04 -5.40 1.96
CA ARG A 51 9.35 -4.30 1.02
C ARG A 51 8.55 -4.36 -0.28
N ASP A 52 7.87 -5.47 -0.54
CA ASP A 52 7.15 -5.71 -1.79
C ASP A 52 5.62 -5.74 -1.61
N LEU A 53 4.91 -5.06 -2.51
CA LEU A 53 3.45 -5.01 -2.51
C LEU A 53 2.82 -6.37 -2.84
N CYS A 54 3.50 -7.27 -3.57
CA CYS A 54 2.95 -8.61 -3.83
C CYS A 54 2.97 -9.47 -2.57
N GLU A 55 4.03 -9.33 -1.77
CA GLU A 55 4.13 -10.01 -0.48
C GLU A 55 3.10 -9.45 0.51
N THR A 56 2.93 -8.13 0.60
CA THR A 56 1.87 -7.49 1.39
C THR A 56 0.49 -8.03 1.03
N ASP A 57 0.17 -8.16 -0.26
CA ASP A 57 -1.10 -8.73 -0.71
C ASP A 57 -1.30 -10.18 -0.25
N SER A 58 -0.23 -10.98 -0.26
CA SER A 58 -0.26 -12.37 0.21
C SER A 58 -0.48 -12.45 1.72
N ILE A 59 0.14 -11.56 2.51
CA ILE A 59 -0.09 -11.50 3.96
C ILE A 59 -1.51 -11.06 4.27
N LEU A 60 -2.02 -10.01 3.60
CA LEU A 60 -3.39 -9.52 3.80
C LEU A 60 -4.43 -10.59 3.42
N PHE A 61 -4.18 -11.34 2.36
CA PHE A 61 -5.03 -12.47 1.99
C PHE A 61 -4.98 -13.57 3.05
N GLY A 62 -3.78 -13.99 3.50
CA GLY A 62 -3.62 -14.99 4.56
C GLY A 62 -4.28 -14.57 5.88
N ALA A 63 -4.20 -13.28 6.23
CA ALA A 63 -4.90 -12.71 7.36
C ALA A 63 -6.42 -12.85 7.25
N THR A 64 -6.96 -12.51 6.08
CA THR A 64 -8.40 -12.60 5.82
C THR A 64 -8.87 -14.05 5.80
N LEU A 65 -8.05 -14.97 5.27
CA LEU A 65 -8.28 -16.41 5.32
C LEU A 65 -8.31 -16.91 6.78
N ALA A 66 -7.38 -16.46 7.62
CA ALA A 66 -7.36 -16.80 9.04
C ALA A 66 -8.62 -16.29 9.76
N VAL A 67 -9.07 -15.05 9.47
CA VAL A 67 -10.34 -14.51 9.98
C VAL A 67 -11.51 -15.42 9.58
N CYS A 68 -11.60 -15.81 8.30
CA CYS A 68 -12.66 -16.69 7.81
C CYS A 68 -12.65 -18.04 8.53
N ARG A 69 -11.47 -18.64 8.74
CA ARG A 69 -11.30 -19.89 9.47
C ARG A 69 -11.74 -19.79 10.93
N ILE A 70 -11.35 -18.72 11.62
CA ILE A 70 -11.71 -18.49 13.04
C ILE A 70 -13.22 -18.28 13.22
N ILE A 71 -13.85 -17.61 12.26
CA ILE A 71 -15.30 -17.38 12.28
C ILE A 71 -16.08 -18.64 11.86
N GLY A 72 -15.42 -19.62 11.22
CA GLY A 72 -16.06 -20.82 10.67
C GLY A 72 -16.82 -20.53 9.38
N ALA A 73 -16.40 -19.52 8.61
CA ALA A 73 -17.02 -19.19 7.33
C ALA A 73 -16.69 -20.26 6.28
N LYS A 74 -17.70 -20.69 5.51
CA LYS A 74 -17.51 -21.65 4.42
C LYS A 74 -16.68 -21.02 3.31
N LEU A 75 -15.51 -21.60 3.03
CA LEU A 75 -14.65 -21.22 1.93
C LEU A 75 -15.11 -21.97 0.68
N SER A 76 -15.25 -21.27 -0.44
CA SER A 76 -15.56 -21.91 -1.71
C SER A 76 -14.26 -22.23 -2.45
N THR A 77 -14.13 -23.49 -2.85
CA THR A 77 -13.06 -23.97 -3.75
C THR A 77 -13.44 -23.86 -5.22
N ALA A 78 -14.70 -23.50 -5.52
CA ALA A 78 -15.19 -23.44 -6.89
C ALA A 78 -14.54 -22.29 -7.66
N ARG A 79 -13.83 -22.63 -8.73
CA ARG A 79 -13.31 -21.68 -9.72
C ARG A 79 -14.51 -20.98 -10.37
N ARG A 80 -14.54 -19.63 -10.40
CA ARG A 80 -15.54 -18.93 -11.25
C ARG A 80 -15.27 -19.37 -12.69
N ALA A 81 -16.26 -20.00 -13.32
CA ALA A 81 -16.23 -20.27 -14.76
C ALA A 81 -16.15 -18.97 -15.60
N ASN A 82 -16.47 -17.81 -14.99
CA ASN A 82 -16.51 -16.53 -15.67
C ASN A 82 -15.44 -15.56 -15.14
N GLY A 83 -14.29 -15.54 -15.82
CA GLY A 83 -13.64 -14.31 -16.29
C GLY A 83 -12.98 -13.34 -15.30
N GLN A 84 -12.94 -13.58 -13.99
CA GLN A 84 -12.12 -12.75 -13.10
C GLN A 84 -10.69 -13.27 -13.03
N SER A 85 -10.00 -13.12 -14.16
CA SER A 85 -8.54 -13.20 -14.24
C SER A 85 -7.94 -12.27 -13.19
N SER A 86 -7.06 -12.81 -12.34
CA SER A 86 -5.92 -12.22 -11.60
C SER A 86 -5.83 -10.69 -11.41
N ALA A 87 -6.96 -9.99 -11.28
CA ALA A 87 -6.98 -8.54 -11.30
C ALA A 87 -6.23 -8.03 -10.07
N ILE A 88 -5.16 -7.27 -10.33
CA ILE A 88 -4.36 -6.62 -9.30
C ILE A 88 -5.33 -5.87 -8.38
N PRO A 89 -5.24 -6.06 -7.04
CA PRO A 89 -6.15 -5.40 -6.12
C PRO A 89 -6.16 -3.89 -6.33
N ALA A 90 -7.35 -3.28 -6.32
CA ALA A 90 -7.49 -1.83 -6.56
C ALA A 90 -6.72 -0.97 -5.54
N TRP A 91 -6.50 -1.47 -4.31
CA TRP A 91 -5.65 -0.77 -3.34
C TRP A 91 -4.18 -0.75 -3.78
N ARG A 92 -3.68 -1.85 -4.37
CA ARG A 92 -2.30 -1.97 -4.83
C ARG A 92 -2.04 -1.01 -6.00
N ILE A 93 -2.94 -0.99 -6.98
CA ILE A 93 -2.88 -0.05 -8.11
C ILE A 93 -2.80 1.39 -7.60
N ARG A 94 -3.69 1.76 -6.67
CA ARG A 94 -3.69 3.11 -6.07
C ARG A 94 -2.39 3.44 -5.35
N THR A 95 -1.79 2.47 -4.65
CA THR A 95 -0.50 2.66 -3.98
C THR A 95 0.64 2.82 -4.98
N GLU A 96 0.72 1.97 -6.00
CA GLU A 96 1.72 2.05 -7.07
C GLU A 96 1.64 3.40 -7.81
N GLU A 97 0.43 3.86 -8.14
CA GLU A 97 0.23 5.19 -8.73
C GLU A 97 0.72 6.32 -7.83
N ARG A 98 0.46 6.24 -6.52
CA ARG A 98 0.94 7.25 -5.56
C ARG A 98 2.47 7.27 -5.51
N ILE A 99 3.11 6.11 -5.50
CA ILE A 99 4.58 5.98 -5.56
C ILE A 99 5.11 6.58 -6.87
N ALA A 100 4.49 6.26 -8.01
CA ALA A 100 4.89 6.79 -9.31
C ALA A 100 4.74 8.32 -9.38
N LYS A 101 3.63 8.86 -8.88
CA LYS A 101 3.39 10.32 -8.77
C LYS A 101 4.45 10.99 -7.88
N ALA A 102 4.81 10.38 -6.76
CA ALA A 102 5.85 10.89 -5.86
C ALA A 102 7.24 10.88 -6.52
N ARG A 103 7.64 9.79 -7.21
CA ARG A 103 8.88 9.72 -7.99
C ARG A 103 8.93 10.79 -9.09
N ALA A 104 7.84 10.99 -9.82
CA ALA A 104 7.75 12.03 -10.84
C ALA A 104 7.85 13.44 -10.24
N LEU A 105 7.30 13.66 -9.04
CA LEU A 105 7.45 14.93 -8.33
C LEU A 105 8.91 15.16 -7.90
N ILE A 106 9.57 14.18 -7.29
CA ILE A 106 10.99 14.24 -6.94
C ILE A 106 11.83 14.64 -8.15
N GLY A 107 11.64 13.99 -9.31
CA GLY A 107 12.37 14.32 -10.53
C GLY A 107 12.17 15.77 -10.99
N ARG A 108 10.96 16.33 -10.81
CA ARG A 108 10.68 17.74 -11.13
C ARG A 108 11.32 18.71 -10.13
N LEU A 109 11.32 18.38 -8.84
CA LEU A 109 12.00 19.18 -7.82
C LEU A 109 13.52 19.21 -8.04
N ILE A 110 14.12 18.06 -8.38
CA ILE A 110 15.55 17.97 -8.72
C ILE A 110 15.87 18.83 -9.94
N ARG A 111 15.08 18.75 -11.02
CA ARG A 111 15.30 19.58 -12.22
C ARG A 111 15.22 21.07 -11.91
N PHE A 112 14.26 21.48 -11.07
CA PHE A 112 14.15 22.87 -10.63
C PHE A 112 15.39 23.31 -9.83
N ARG A 113 15.85 22.47 -8.89
CA ARG A 113 17.07 22.69 -8.10
C ARG A 113 18.32 22.84 -8.99
N SER A 114 18.40 22.12 -10.10
CA SER A 114 19.45 22.25 -11.12
C SER A 114 19.32 23.47 -12.04
N GLY A 115 18.43 24.42 -11.73
CA GLY A 115 18.25 25.66 -12.49
C GLY A 115 17.22 25.61 -13.61
N ASN A 116 16.44 24.54 -13.75
CA ASN A 116 15.41 24.47 -14.79
C ASN A 116 14.13 25.24 -14.38
N THR A 117 13.96 26.42 -14.96
CA THR A 117 12.86 27.35 -14.65
C THR A 117 11.70 27.32 -15.66
N ARG A 118 11.61 26.26 -16.48
CA ARG A 118 10.47 26.12 -17.43
C ARG A 118 9.13 26.28 -16.68
N PRO A 119 8.14 27.02 -17.24
CA PRO A 119 6.89 27.34 -16.54
C PRO A 119 6.16 26.13 -15.95
N ARG A 120 6.17 24.99 -16.65
CA ARG A 120 5.57 23.73 -16.19
C ARG A 120 6.23 23.17 -14.93
N ILE A 121 7.55 23.28 -14.81
CA ILE A 121 8.31 22.85 -13.64
C ILE A 121 8.01 23.79 -12.47
N VAL A 122 8.09 25.10 -12.70
CA VAL A 122 7.77 26.13 -11.69
C VAL A 122 6.37 25.93 -11.13
N ARG A 123 5.36 25.72 -11.98
CA ARG A 123 3.98 25.43 -11.55
C ARG A 123 3.89 24.18 -10.68
N THR A 124 4.61 23.11 -11.05
CA THR A 124 4.64 21.87 -10.27
C THR A 124 5.28 22.11 -8.89
N VAL A 125 6.39 22.85 -8.84
CA VAL A 125 7.08 23.17 -7.58
C VAL A 125 6.16 24.01 -6.68
N ARG A 126 5.49 25.04 -7.22
CA ARG A 126 4.49 25.82 -6.47
C ARG A 126 3.38 24.93 -5.90
N MET A 127 2.87 23.98 -6.68
CA MET A 127 1.87 23.02 -6.21
C MET A 127 2.41 22.08 -5.13
N ALA A 128 3.70 21.72 -5.18
CA ALA A 128 4.33 20.83 -4.19
C ALA A 128 4.42 21.46 -2.79
N PHE A 129 4.45 22.79 -2.75
CA PHE A 129 4.46 23.65 -1.57
C PHE A 129 3.11 24.37 -1.36
N ALA A 130 2.05 23.97 -2.07
CA ALA A 130 0.74 24.57 -1.87
C ALA A 130 0.27 24.33 -0.42
N GLY A 131 -0.17 25.39 0.25
CA GLY A 131 -0.56 25.34 1.66
C GLY A 131 0.61 25.34 2.65
N THR A 132 1.85 25.45 2.16
CA THR A 132 3.02 25.76 3.00
C THR A 132 3.42 27.23 2.81
N ASN A 133 3.93 27.89 3.84
CA ASN A 133 4.40 29.29 3.78
C ASN A 133 5.76 29.44 3.04
N VAL A 134 5.96 28.64 1.99
CA VAL A 134 7.20 28.58 1.21
C VAL A 134 7.00 29.30 -0.11
N SER A 135 7.81 30.34 -0.34
CA SER A 135 7.86 31.07 -1.61
C SER A 135 9.12 30.72 -2.38
N LEU A 136 9.02 30.58 -3.70
CA LEU A 136 10.16 30.23 -4.56
C LEU A 136 11.24 31.31 -4.62
N SER A 137 10.91 32.53 -4.20
CA SER A 137 11.85 33.66 -4.15
C SER A 137 12.59 33.77 -2.81
N GLN A 138 12.27 32.90 -1.83
CA GLN A 138 12.97 32.92 -0.54
C GLN A 138 14.42 32.44 -0.71
N PRO A 139 15.38 33.01 0.03
CA PRO A 139 16.79 32.62 -0.06
C PRO A 139 17.02 31.16 0.37
N ASP A 140 16.17 30.63 1.25
CA ASP A 140 16.25 29.27 1.79
C ASP A 140 15.53 28.20 0.93
N ILE A 141 15.02 28.57 -0.25
CA ILE A 141 14.23 27.66 -1.10
C ILE A 141 14.99 26.38 -1.48
N MET A 142 16.31 26.46 -1.68
CA MET A 142 17.14 25.30 -2.04
C MET A 142 17.22 24.27 -0.91
N GLN A 143 17.26 24.74 0.34
CA GLN A 143 17.21 23.88 1.51
C GLN A 143 15.83 23.22 1.63
N LYS A 144 14.75 24.01 1.57
CA LYS A 144 13.37 23.51 1.62
C LYS A 144 13.04 22.51 0.50
N LEU A 145 13.60 22.69 -0.69
CA LEU A 145 13.51 21.72 -1.78
C LEU A 145 14.16 20.39 -1.43
N THR A 146 15.32 20.43 -0.78
CA THR A 146 16.05 19.22 -0.39
C THR A 146 15.30 18.48 0.71
N GLU A 147 14.85 19.19 1.74
CA GLU A 147 13.98 18.63 2.79
C GLU A 147 12.72 17.98 2.22
N ARG A 148 12.06 18.65 1.25
CA ARG A 148 10.87 18.10 0.59
C ARG A 148 11.17 16.88 -0.26
N ILE A 149 12.30 16.86 -0.96
CA ILE A 149 12.74 15.69 -1.73
C ILE A 149 12.99 14.52 -0.78
N ASP A 150 13.65 14.75 0.34
CA ASP A 150 14.01 13.70 1.29
C ASP A 150 12.78 13.16 2.05
N ASP A 151 11.82 14.02 2.44
CA ASP A 151 10.50 13.59 2.94
C ASP A 151 9.78 12.67 1.93
N LEU A 152 9.78 13.05 0.64
CA LEU A 152 9.15 12.21 -0.39
C LEU A 152 9.89 10.88 -0.59
N LYS A 153 11.23 10.86 -0.53
CA LYS A 153 12.00 9.61 -0.59
C LYS A 153 11.71 8.73 0.62
N GLN A 154 11.69 9.31 1.82
CA GLN A 154 11.40 8.59 3.06
C GLN A 154 10.00 7.98 3.01
N ARG A 155 9.00 8.72 2.52
CA ARG A 155 7.62 8.23 2.33
C ARG A 155 7.47 7.12 1.29
N ILE A 156 8.38 7.03 0.31
CA ILE A 156 8.38 5.93 -0.67
C ILE A 156 9.12 4.70 -0.11
N ALA A 157 10.10 4.92 0.75
CA ALA A 157 10.93 3.86 1.34
C ALA A 157 10.31 3.22 2.58
N ALA A 158 9.44 3.94 3.30
CA ALA A 158 8.59 3.45 4.39
C ALA A 158 7.36 2.71 3.86
#